data_AF-A0A958DTZ5-F1
#
_entry.id   AF-A0A958DTZ5-F1
#
_cell.length_a   1.000
_cell.length_b   1.000
_cell.length_c   1.000
_cell.angle_alpha   90.00
_cell.angle_beta   90.00
_cell.angle_gamma   90.00
#
_symmetry.space_group_name_H-M   'P 1'
#
loop_
_entity.id
_entity.type
_entity.pdbx_description
1 polymer ?
#
loop_
_entity_poly.entity_id
_entity_poly.type
_entity_poly.pdbx_seq_one_letter_code
_entity_poly.pdbx_strand_id
1 'polypeptide(L)'
;MRLCRFYDHIKILSDDFQQARHLEAFRQMCNPQFSFNMDVLQRLEVAHFTSLVFKLELTKFPKMVQGLQNALQELSHSIQQFYPDAAFQINFSAAHITVRSIADYIRQTEKDLQEYVVFARPVTRRWLMRMPETRIYLMGLFAHIHANKGLSVGVRVYPTLPLLQVIRGEIADQLYNSEHNLCLRPETQFHTMLTHSTLMRCRNLDFPISNAAIESFKNVLDRYNKHIFGEIADLQLDDFFIRNGKSDKLLVTDEHNQPVGCEVCLNNEYPESQE
;
A
#
# COMPACT_ATOMS: atom_id res chain seq x y z
N MET A 1 -19.97 14.36 15.83
CA MET A 1 -18.56 14.57 16.27
C MET A 1 -17.57 13.48 15.83
N ARG A 2 -17.97 12.29 15.34
CA ARG A 2 -17.02 11.23 14.88
C ARG A 2 -16.46 11.43 13.44
N LEU A 3 -17.12 12.21 12.59
CA LEU A 3 -16.65 12.55 11.22
C LEU A 3 -15.49 13.56 11.20
N CYS A 4 -15.28 14.32 12.27
CA CYS A 4 -14.22 15.34 12.36
C CYS A 4 -12.81 14.77 12.63
N ARG A 5 -12.64 13.44 12.72
CA ARG A 5 -11.30 12.81 12.76
C ARG A 5 -10.82 12.32 11.39
N PHE A 6 -11.59 12.56 10.33
CA PHE A 6 -11.22 12.16 8.97
C PHE A 6 -10.31 13.17 8.24
N TYR A 7 -10.06 14.38 8.79
CA TYR A 7 -9.43 15.53 8.09
C TYR A 7 -8.04 15.35 7.44
N ASP A 8 -7.40 14.19 7.53
CA ASP A 8 -6.21 13.89 6.71
C ASP A 8 -6.54 13.70 5.21
N HIS A 9 -7.83 13.53 4.83
CA HIS A 9 -8.23 13.41 3.42
C HIS A 9 -7.93 14.68 2.62
N ILE A 10 -8.02 15.85 3.26
CA ILE A 10 -7.82 17.14 2.59
C ILE A 10 -6.35 17.34 2.20
N LYS A 11 -5.41 16.89 3.03
CA LYS A 11 -3.98 17.05 2.76
C LYS A 11 -3.62 16.42 1.43
N ILE A 12 -4.11 15.21 1.15
CA ILE A 12 -3.70 14.44 -0.03
C ILE A 12 -4.48 14.86 -1.28
N LEU A 13 -5.66 15.45 -1.12
CA LEU A 13 -6.38 16.10 -2.22
C LEU A 13 -5.77 17.45 -2.61
N SER A 14 -4.94 18.07 -1.77
CA SER A 14 -4.27 19.31 -2.12
C SER A 14 -3.06 19.05 -3.02
N ASP A 15 -3.04 19.69 -4.18
CA ASP A 15 -1.88 19.71 -5.08
C ASP A 15 -0.60 20.16 -4.35
N ASP A 16 -0.74 21.09 -3.40
CA ASP A 16 0.36 21.64 -2.60
C ASP A 16 1.07 20.56 -1.76
N PHE A 17 0.33 19.70 -1.08
CA PHE A 17 0.91 18.61 -0.29
C PHE A 17 1.60 17.58 -1.20
N GLN A 18 1.02 17.29 -2.35
CA GLN A 18 1.62 16.35 -3.31
C GLN A 18 2.92 16.90 -3.88
N GLN A 19 2.93 18.18 -4.26
CA GLN A 19 4.12 18.89 -4.69
C GLN A 19 5.17 18.93 -3.57
N ALA A 20 4.77 19.16 -2.32
CA ALA A 20 5.68 19.15 -1.18
C ALA A 20 6.41 17.80 -1.04
N ARG A 21 5.71 16.67 -1.19
CA ARG A 21 6.32 15.33 -1.16
C ARG A 21 7.29 15.08 -2.32
N HIS A 22 6.95 15.53 -3.52
CA HIS A 22 7.87 15.46 -4.66
C HIS A 22 9.14 16.26 -4.39
N LEU A 23 8.98 17.51 -3.95
CA LEU A 23 10.10 18.38 -3.61
C LEU A 23 10.96 17.79 -2.48
N GLU A 24 10.34 17.20 -1.46
CA GLU A 24 11.05 16.49 -0.40
C GLU A 24 11.90 15.34 -0.94
N ALA A 25 11.34 14.51 -1.83
CA ALA A 25 12.06 13.39 -2.44
C ALA A 25 13.31 13.89 -3.17
N PHE A 26 13.18 14.89 -4.04
CA PHE A 26 14.31 15.44 -4.80
C PHE A 26 15.33 16.16 -3.91
N ARG A 27 14.89 16.89 -2.87
CA ARG A 27 15.80 17.51 -1.90
C ARG A 27 16.68 16.47 -1.19
N GLN A 28 16.10 15.35 -0.82
CA GLN A 28 16.83 14.26 -0.18
C GLN A 28 17.75 13.52 -1.16
N MET A 29 17.37 13.37 -2.44
CA MET A 29 18.27 12.83 -3.47
C MET A 29 19.54 13.69 -3.63
N CYS A 30 19.43 15.01 -3.46
CA CYS A 30 20.57 15.94 -3.49
C CYS A 30 21.35 16.01 -2.16
N ASN A 31 20.90 15.36 -1.10
CA ASN A 31 21.48 15.51 0.23
C ASN A 31 22.71 14.59 0.40
N PRO A 32 23.94 15.12 0.52
CA PRO A 32 25.14 14.30 0.68
C PRO A 32 25.24 13.59 2.04
N GLN A 33 24.43 14.00 3.02
CA GLN A 33 24.39 13.37 4.34
C GLN A 33 23.29 12.31 4.44
N PHE A 34 22.43 12.17 3.42
CA PHE A 34 21.38 11.17 3.45
C PHE A 34 21.98 9.78 3.24
N SER A 35 21.61 8.84 4.10
CA SER A 35 21.98 7.43 3.98
C SER A 35 20.82 6.54 4.38
N PHE A 36 20.78 5.34 3.80
CA PHE A 36 19.81 4.34 4.20
C PHE A 36 20.20 3.71 5.54
N ASN A 37 19.21 3.50 6.41
CA ASN A 37 19.42 2.76 7.65
C ASN A 37 19.27 1.26 7.35
N MET A 38 20.41 0.61 7.09
CA MET A 38 20.45 -0.80 6.70
C MET A 38 19.90 -1.74 7.79
N ASP A 39 20.15 -1.45 9.07
CA ASP A 39 19.63 -2.26 10.19
C ASP A 39 18.10 -2.18 10.29
N VAL A 40 17.53 -1.00 10.07
CA VAL A 40 16.07 -0.85 10.05
C VAL A 40 15.48 -1.51 8.80
N LEU A 41 16.14 -1.39 7.65
CA LEU A 41 15.72 -2.05 6.42
C LEU A 41 15.66 -3.58 6.59
N GLN A 42 16.71 -4.19 7.14
CA GLN A 42 16.76 -5.62 7.44
C GLN A 42 15.68 -6.04 8.44
N ARG A 43 15.42 -5.23 9.49
CA ARG A 43 14.31 -5.51 10.42
C ARG A 43 12.95 -5.45 9.74
N LEU A 44 12.72 -4.47 8.86
CA LEU A 44 11.47 -4.37 8.10
C LEU A 44 11.30 -5.53 7.11
N GLU A 45 12.40 -6.13 6.65
CA GLU A 45 12.44 -7.35 5.84
C GLU A 45 12.10 -8.63 6.59
N VAL A 46 11.91 -8.60 7.90
CA VAL A 46 11.43 -9.78 8.66
C VAL A 46 10.22 -9.47 9.54
N ALA A 47 9.86 -8.20 9.63
CA ALA A 47 8.73 -7.71 10.40
C ALA A 47 7.39 -8.07 9.77
N HIS A 48 6.47 -8.60 10.57
CA HIS A 48 5.12 -8.97 10.14
C HIS A 48 4.09 -7.90 10.52
N PHE A 49 3.12 -7.67 9.63
CA PHE A 49 2.03 -6.71 9.79
C PHE A 49 0.76 -7.33 9.24
N THR A 50 -0.31 -7.24 10.01
CA THR A 50 -1.64 -7.66 9.55
C THR A 50 -2.36 -6.48 8.90
N SER A 51 -3.00 -6.70 7.75
CA SER A 51 -3.77 -5.67 7.05
C SER A 51 -4.94 -6.28 6.28
N LEU A 52 -6.05 -5.53 6.19
CA LEU A 52 -7.08 -5.76 5.18
C LEU A 52 -6.60 -5.21 3.84
N VAL A 53 -6.26 -6.09 2.92
CA VAL A 53 -5.71 -5.69 1.64
C VAL A 53 -6.82 -5.58 0.61
N PHE A 54 -6.75 -4.51 -0.20
CA PHE A 54 -7.53 -4.41 -1.41
C PHE A 54 -6.67 -4.92 -2.59
N LYS A 55 -7.18 -5.94 -3.27
CA LYS A 55 -6.48 -6.60 -4.37
C LYS A 55 -6.48 -5.69 -5.59
N LEU A 56 -5.29 -5.40 -6.09
CA LEU A 56 -5.13 -4.83 -7.44
C LEU A 56 -4.94 -6.03 -8.37
N GLU A 57 -6.04 -6.69 -8.70
CA GLU A 57 -5.97 -7.96 -9.41
C GLU A 57 -5.47 -7.77 -10.84
N LEU A 58 -4.27 -8.32 -11.10
CA LEU A 58 -3.55 -8.23 -12.37
C LEU A 58 -4.39 -8.66 -13.58
N THR A 59 -5.22 -9.67 -13.39
CA THR A 59 -6.05 -10.28 -14.44
C THR A 59 -7.33 -9.51 -14.72
N LYS A 60 -7.90 -8.81 -13.72
CA LYS A 60 -9.13 -8.02 -13.89
C LYS A 60 -8.90 -6.71 -14.65
N PHE A 61 -7.70 -6.15 -14.57
CA PHE A 61 -7.39 -4.80 -15.10
C PHE A 61 -6.12 -4.76 -15.98
N PRO A 62 -6.04 -5.56 -17.06
CA PRO A 62 -4.79 -5.75 -17.81
C PRO A 62 -4.23 -4.46 -18.42
N LYS A 63 -5.09 -3.56 -18.92
CA LYS A 63 -4.65 -2.28 -19.51
C LYS A 63 -4.05 -1.34 -18.47
N MET A 64 -4.69 -1.22 -17.31
CA MET A 64 -4.21 -0.38 -16.21
C MET A 64 -2.86 -0.87 -15.68
N VAL A 65 -2.76 -2.20 -15.49
CA VAL A 65 -1.52 -2.86 -15.06
C VAL A 65 -0.41 -2.64 -16.08
N GLN A 66 -0.67 -2.83 -17.37
CA GLN A 66 0.32 -2.61 -18.41
C GLN A 66 0.83 -1.17 -18.41
N GLY A 67 -0.07 -0.19 -18.25
CA GLY A 67 0.31 1.22 -18.15
C GLY A 67 1.23 1.50 -16.96
N LEU A 68 0.90 0.94 -15.79
CA LEU A 68 1.74 1.05 -14.59
C LEU A 68 3.09 0.35 -14.77
N GLN A 69 3.11 -0.85 -15.38
CA GLN A 69 4.33 -1.59 -15.68
C GLN A 69 5.27 -0.80 -16.57
N ASN A 70 4.75 -0.26 -17.68
CA ASN A 70 5.55 0.55 -18.61
C ASN A 70 6.16 1.76 -17.90
N ALA A 71 5.36 2.49 -17.12
CA ALA A 71 5.83 3.67 -16.40
C ALA A 71 6.93 3.34 -15.37
N LEU A 72 6.78 2.25 -14.62
CA LEU A 72 7.79 1.82 -13.63
C LEU A 72 9.05 1.25 -14.28
N GLN A 73 8.94 0.61 -15.46
CA GLN A 73 10.08 0.16 -16.24
C GLN A 73 10.88 1.36 -16.78
N GLU A 74 10.21 2.38 -17.31
CA GLU A 74 10.86 3.61 -17.75
C GLU A 74 11.59 4.32 -16.59
N LEU A 75 10.98 4.36 -15.40
CA LEU A 75 11.62 4.91 -14.20
C LEU A 75 12.83 4.07 -13.76
N SER A 76 12.69 2.74 -13.75
CA SER A 76 13.80 1.82 -13.42
C SER A 76 14.98 2.03 -14.36
N HIS A 77 14.70 2.06 -15.67
CA HIS A 77 15.71 2.27 -16.70
C HIS A 77 16.43 3.62 -16.53
N SER A 78 15.69 4.70 -16.22
CA SER A 78 16.28 6.03 -16.02
C SER A 78 17.30 6.10 -14.88
N ILE A 79 17.13 5.29 -13.83
CA ILE A 79 18.07 5.20 -12.71
C ILE A 79 19.20 4.23 -13.04
N GLN A 80 18.90 3.07 -13.64
CA GLN A 80 19.90 2.04 -13.95
C GLN A 80 20.97 2.50 -14.94
N GLN A 81 20.66 3.47 -15.80
CA GLN A 81 21.65 4.13 -16.66
C GLN A 81 22.81 4.76 -15.89
N PHE A 82 22.58 5.19 -14.65
CA PHE A 82 23.57 5.85 -13.79
C PHE A 82 24.00 4.97 -12.61
N TYR A 83 23.14 4.05 -12.17
CA TYR A 83 23.35 3.12 -11.07
C TYR A 83 23.03 1.69 -11.50
N PRO A 84 23.95 0.99 -12.22
CA PRO A 84 23.69 -0.34 -12.76
C PRO A 84 23.33 -1.39 -11.69
N ASP A 85 23.87 -1.22 -10.48
CA ASP A 85 23.65 -2.13 -9.34
C ASP A 85 22.40 -1.78 -8.50
N ALA A 86 21.62 -0.78 -8.93
CA ALA A 86 20.38 -0.40 -8.26
C ALA A 86 19.39 -1.56 -8.27
N ALA A 87 18.94 -1.95 -7.08
CA ALA A 87 18.04 -3.09 -6.91
C ALA A 87 16.58 -2.62 -6.88
N PHE A 88 15.80 -3.07 -7.85
CA PHE A 88 14.37 -2.75 -7.98
C PHE A 88 13.49 -3.89 -7.51
N GLN A 89 12.50 -3.55 -6.70
CA GLN A 89 11.39 -4.43 -6.36
C GLN A 89 10.10 -3.79 -6.81
N ILE A 90 9.36 -4.49 -7.68
CA ILE A 90 8.09 -4.01 -8.22
C ILE A 90 6.98 -4.97 -7.80
N ASN A 91 5.88 -4.42 -7.28
CA ASN A 91 4.70 -5.16 -6.84
C ASN A 91 3.42 -4.47 -7.30
N PHE A 92 2.57 -5.22 -8.00
CA PHE A 92 1.26 -4.77 -8.48
C PHE A 92 0.09 -5.51 -7.83
N SER A 93 0.35 -6.49 -6.94
CA SER A 93 -0.69 -7.41 -6.47
C SER A 93 -1.66 -6.79 -5.47
N ALA A 94 -1.30 -5.65 -4.87
CA ALA A 94 -2.05 -5.09 -3.76
C ALA A 94 -1.97 -3.56 -3.69
N ALA A 95 -3.11 -2.96 -3.34
CA ALA A 95 -3.18 -1.64 -2.75
C ALA A 95 -3.50 -1.83 -1.26
N HIS A 96 -2.55 -1.45 -0.41
CA HIS A 96 -2.68 -1.69 1.02
C HIS A 96 -3.63 -0.67 1.63
N ILE A 97 -4.83 -1.12 2.02
CA ILE A 97 -5.59 -0.42 3.04
C ILE A 97 -5.03 -0.94 4.36
N THR A 98 -4.19 -0.19 5.06
CA THR A 98 -3.87 -0.60 6.43
C THR A 98 -5.11 -0.38 7.29
N VAL A 99 -5.97 -1.38 7.35
CA VAL A 99 -6.96 -1.49 8.42
C VAL A 99 -6.23 -2.07 9.62
N ARG A 100 -6.55 -1.50 10.79
CA ARG A 100 -5.86 -1.67 12.08
C ARG A 100 -5.21 -3.06 12.20
N SER A 101 -3.89 -3.07 12.33
CA SER A 101 -3.08 -4.28 12.41
C SER A 101 -3.26 -4.99 13.75
N ILE A 102 -3.35 -6.32 13.70
CA ILE A 102 -2.94 -7.16 14.82
C ILE A 102 -1.44 -6.91 15.03
N ALA A 103 -1.00 -6.86 16.29
CA ALA A 103 0.29 -6.42 16.79
C ALA A 103 1.43 -6.41 15.74
N ASP A 104 2.02 -5.23 15.53
CA ASP A 104 3.14 -5.06 14.62
C ASP A 104 4.32 -5.96 15.06
N TYR A 105 5.11 -6.40 14.07
CA TYR A 105 6.31 -7.22 14.25
C TYR A 105 6.08 -8.64 14.75
N ILE A 106 4.82 -9.05 14.97
CA ILE A 106 4.46 -10.39 15.41
C ILE A 106 3.82 -11.15 14.25
N ARG A 107 4.35 -12.35 13.97
CA ARG A 107 3.73 -13.27 13.02
C ARG A 107 2.42 -13.78 13.62
N GLN A 108 1.33 -13.59 12.90
CA GLN A 108 0.01 -14.05 13.30
C GLN A 108 -0.24 -15.45 12.74
N THR A 109 -0.99 -16.25 13.49
CA THR A 109 -1.46 -17.57 13.05
C THR A 109 -2.66 -17.42 12.11
N GLU A 110 -2.96 -18.47 11.34
CA GLU A 110 -4.19 -18.48 10.52
C GLU A 110 -5.44 -18.27 11.38
N LYS A 111 -5.46 -18.84 12.60
CA LYS A 111 -6.54 -18.65 13.58
C LYS A 111 -6.74 -17.17 13.92
N ASP A 112 -5.66 -16.42 14.15
CA ASP A 112 -5.74 -14.97 14.43
C ASP A 112 -6.32 -14.21 13.23
N LEU A 113 -5.98 -14.64 12.00
CA LEU A 113 -6.56 -14.04 10.80
C LEU A 113 -8.04 -14.37 10.65
N GLN A 114 -8.46 -15.59 10.96
CA GLN A 114 -9.86 -15.99 10.94
C GLN A 114 -10.68 -15.21 11.97
N GLU A 115 -10.15 -15.01 13.19
CA GLU A 115 -10.79 -14.18 14.21
C GLU A 115 -10.95 -12.74 13.71
N TYR A 116 -9.99 -12.20 12.95
CA TYR A 116 -10.15 -10.91 12.28
C TYR A 116 -11.23 -10.91 11.20
N VAL A 117 -11.33 -11.98 10.40
CA VAL A 117 -12.33 -12.12 9.32
C VAL A 117 -13.76 -12.05 9.85
N VAL A 118 -14.02 -12.57 11.06
CA VAL A 118 -15.33 -12.48 11.73
C VAL A 118 -15.83 -11.03 11.83
N PHE A 119 -14.93 -10.09 12.11
CA PHE A 119 -15.24 -8.65 12.15
C PHE A 119 -15.23 -8.02 10.75
N ALA A 120 -14.24 -8.37 9.92
CA ALA A 120 -14.03 -7.72 8.63
C ALA A 120 -15.11 -8.03 7.58
N ARG A 121 -15.54 -9.28 7.49
CA ARG A 121 -16.50 -9.77 6.48
C ARG A 121 -17.85 -9.06 6.54
N PRO A 122 -18.58 -9.03 7.68
CA PRO A 122 -19.93 -8.43 7.73
C PRO A 122 -19.90 -6.93 7.43
N VAL A 123 -18.88 -6.21 7.93
CA VAL A 123 -18.70 -4.78 7.66
C VAL A 123 -18.46 -4.53 6.18
N THR A 124 -17.50 -5.25 5.59
CA THR A 124 -17.14 -5.10 4.18
C THR A 124 -18.33 -5.39 3.28
N ARG A 125 -18.99 -6.54 3.47
CA ARG A 125 -20.18 -6.95 2.70
C ARG A 125 -21.29 -5.90 2.78
N ARG A 126 -21.61 -5.42 3.98
CA ARG A 126 -22.68 -4.42 4.17
C ARG A 126 -22.37 -3.11 3.45
N TRP A 127 -21.14 -2.62 3.51
CA TRP A 127 -20.80 -1.36 2.88
C TRP A 127 -20.66 -1.44 1.36
N LEU A 128 -20.21 -2.58 0.83
CA LEU A 128 -20.25 -2.83 -0.62
C LEU A 128 -21.68 -2.74 -1.16
N MET A 129 -22.66 -3.32 -0.44
CA MET A 129 -24.08 -3.20 -0.80
C MET A 129 -24.65 -1.78 -0.65
N ARG A 130 -24.12 -0.98 0.28
CA ARG A 130 -24.60 0.39 0.54
C ARG A 130 -23.95 1.45 -0.35
N MET A 131 -22.76 1.17 -0.88
CA MET A 131 -22.03 2.08 -1.76
C MET A 131 -21.54 1.36 -3.04
N PRO A 132 -22.45 0.74 -3.81
CA PRO A 132 -22.08 -0.03 -5.00
C PRO A 132 -21.40 0.83 -6.08
N GLU A 133 -21.75 2.13 -6.12
CA GLU A 133 -21.21 3.11 -7.07
C GLU A 133 -19.78 3.58 -6.74
N THR A 134 -19.13 2.99 -5.74
CA THR A 134 -17.75 3.36 -5.41
C THR A 134 -16.82 2.93 -6.55
N ARG A 135 -16.12 3.91 -7.12
CA ARG A 135 -15.04 3.69 -8.07
C ARG A 135 -13.72 4.12 -7.45
N ILE A 136 -12.64 3.46 -7.83
CA ILE A 136 -11.29 3.75 -7.39
C ILE A 136 -10.45 4.07 -8.61
N TYR A 137 -9.97 5.30 -8.71
CA TYR A 137 -9.07 5.75 -9.76
C TYR A 137 -7.61 5.60 -9.35
N LEU A 138 -6.80 5.00 -10.21
CA LEU A 138 -5.35 5.01 -10.10
C LEU A 138 -4.80 6.12 -11.00
N MET A 139 -4.28 7.17 -10.37
CA MET A 139 -3.86 8.37 -11.09
C MET A 139 -2.56 8.90 -10.54
N GLY A 140 -1.65 9.29 -11.43
CA GLY A 140 -0.46 10.02 -11.06
C GLY A 140 0.60 9.18 -10.35
N LEU A 141 1.84 9.22 -10.82
CA LEU A 141 2.98 8.70 -10.05
C LEU A 141 3.56 9.76 -9.11
N PHE A 142 4.07 9.31 -7.96
CA PHE A 142 4.84 10.12 -7.02
C PHE A 142 6.03 9.34 -6.48
N ALA A 143 7.07 10.07 -6.09
CA ALA A 143 8.26 9.51 -5.47
C ALA A 143 8.39 9.95 -4.02
N HIS A 144 9.03 9.12 -3.20
CA HIS A 144 9.38 9.43 -1.82
C HIS A 144 10.66 8.69 -1.43
N ILE A 145 11.49 9.30 -0.62
CA ILE A 145 12.74 8.69 -0.15
C ILE A 145 12.81 8.74 1.37
N HIS A 146 13.15 7.61 1.99
CA HIS A 146 13.15 7.47 3.44
C HIS A 146 14.28 6.55 3.86
N ALA A 147 15.00 6.91 4.92
CA ALA A 147 16.17 6.16 5.41
C ALA A 147 15.84 4.67 5.63
N ASN A 148 14.66 4.40 6.20
CA ASN A 148 14.20 3.03 6.50
C ASN A 148 13.53 2.29 5.33
N LYS A 149 13.23 2.94 4.20
CA LYS A 149 12.40 2.33 3.13
C LYS A 149 13.00 2.42 1.71
N GLY A 150 14.09 3.16 1.54
CA GLY A 150 14.68 3.38 0.22
C GLY A 150 13.96 4.48 -0.57
N LEU A 151 14.30 4.58 -1.86
CA LEU A 151 13.50 5.31 -2.84
C LEU A 151 12.25 4.47 -3.16
N SER A 152 11.08 5.07 -3.10
CA SER A 152 9.79 4.44 -3.37
C SER A 152 9.02 5.24 -4.42
N VAL A 153 8.38 4.55 -5.34
CA VAL A 153 7.42 5.14 -6.28
C VAL A 153 6.05 4.50 -6.09
N GLY A 154 5.03 5.34 -5.97
CA GLY A 154 3.65 4.90 -5.88
C GLY A 154 2.74 5.58 -6.88
N VAL A 155 1.56 4.99 -7.02
CA VAL A 155 0.42 5.56 -7.73
C VAL A 155 -0.57 6.12 -6.71
N ARG A 156 -1.19 7.27 -6.99
CA ARG A 156 -2.22 7.82 -6.11
C ARG A 156 -3.54 7.09 -6.35
N VAL A 157 -4.30 6.99 -5.28
CA VAL A 157 -5.58 6.27 -5.26
C VAL A 157 -6.67 7.28 -4.91
N TYR A 158 -7.65 7.47 -5.79
CA TYR A 158 -8.76 8.38 -5.59
C TYR A 158 -10.09 7.64 -5.64
N PRO A 159 -10.78 7.46 -4.50
CA PRO A 159 -12.10 6.86 -4.50
C PRO A 159 -13.20 7.91 -4.73
N THR A 160 -14.28 7.58 -5.46
CA THR A 160 -15.45 8.47 -5.65
C THR A 160 -16.26 8.65 -4.38
N LEU A 161 -16.27 7.61 -3.54
CA LEU A 161 -16.94 7.57 -2.24
C LEU A 161 -15.96 7.01 -1.20
N PRO A 162 -16.07 7.39 0.09
CA PRO A 162 -15.11 6.99 1.11
C PRO A 162 -15.30 5.54 1.60
N LEU A 163 -15.79 4.62 0.75
CA LEU A 163 -16.13 3.24 1.10
C LEU A 163 -15.02 2.54 1.88
N LEU A 164 -13.78 2.60 1.38
CA LEU A 164 -12.64 1.92 2.00
C LEU A 164 -12.31 2.49 3.38
N GLN A 165 -12.46 3.81 3.55
CA GLN A 165 -12.24 4.51 4.82
C GLN A 165 -13.35 4.21 5.82
N VAL A 166 -14.59 4.06 5.35
CA VAL A 166 -15.75 3.67 6.16
C VAL A 166 -15.61 2.22 6.62
N ILE A 167 -15.33 1.27 5.71
CA ILE A 167 -15.05 -0.13 6.03
C ILE A 167 -13.93 -0.20 7.08
N ARG A 168 -12.81 0.47 6.81
CA ARG A 168 -11.68 0.55 7.74
C ARG A 168 -12.12 1.01 9.12
N GLY A 169 -12.85 2.13 9.19
CA GLY A 169 -13.25 2.78 10.44
C GLY A 169 -14.24 1.96 11.26
N GLU A 170 -15.10 1.18 10.61
CA GLU A 170 -16.07 0.36 11.33
C GLU A 170 -15.51 -1.00 11.76
N ILE A 171 -14.69 -1.67 10.93
CA ILE A 171 -13.95 -2.88 11.38
C ILE A 171 -13.15 -2.56 12.63
N ALA A 172 -12.47 -1.42 12.57
CA ALA A 172 -11.76 -0.80 13.67
C ALA A 172 -12.61 -0.63 14.94
N ASP A 173 -13.77 0.01 14.83
CA ASP A 173 -14.67 0.24 15.97
C ASP A 173 -15.14 -1.09 16.57
N GLN A 174 -15.47 -2.07 15.73
CA GLN A 174 -15.90 -3.39 16.21
C GLN A 174 -14.78 -4.14 16.93
N LEU A 175 -13.57 -4.19 16.37
CA LEU A 175 -12.43 -4.87 17.00
C LEU A 175 -12.16 -4.31 18.40
N TYR A 176 -12.01 -2.99 18.56
CA TYR A 176 -11.58 -2.42 19.84
C TYR A 176 -12.65 -2.38 20.92
N ASN A 177 -13.93 -2.56 20.54
CA ASN A 177 -15.05 -2.55 21.48
C ASN A 177 -15.65 -3.93 21.73
N SER A 178 -15.08 -4.99 21.15
CA SER A 178 -15.54 -6.38 21.34
C SER A 178 -14.58 -7.17 22.22
N GLU A 179 -15.10 -8.19 22.90
CA GLU A 179 -14.26 -9.18 23.58
C GLU A 179 -13.69 -10.16 22.55
N HIS A 180 -12.36 -10.24 22.48
CA HIS A 180 -11.61 -11.12 21.57
C HIS A 180 -10.19 -11.34 22.11
N ASN A 181 -9.46 -12.32 21.58
CA ASN A 181 -8.10 -12.63 22.02
C ASN A 181 -7.00 -11.98 21.17
N LEU A 182 -7.37 -11.20 20.16
CA LEU A 182 -6.42 -10.53 19.29
C LEU A 182 -5.60 -9.47 20.05
N CYS A 183 -4.28 -9.56 19.94
CA CYS A 183 -3.38 -8.52 20.42
C CYS A 183 -3.38 -7.36 19.42
N LEU A 184 -4.14 -6.30 19.70
CA LEU A 184 -4.27 -5.16 18.79
C LEU A 184 -3.16 -4.11 19.01
N ARG A 185 -2.69 -3.48 17.93
CA ARG A 185 -1.81 -2.31 18.05
C ARG A 185 -2.53 -1.13 18.74
N PRO A 186 -1.86 -0.25 19.49
CA PRO A 186 -2.54 0.87 20.15
C PRO A 186 -3.23 1.84 19.18
N GLU A 187 -4.43 2.32 19.52
CA GLU A 187 -5.24 3.20 18.66
C GLU A 187 -4.51 4.50 18.25
N THR A 188 -3.60 4.98 19.10
CA THR A 188 -2.83 6.21 18.88
C THR A 188 -1.76 6.09 17.79
N GLN A 189 -1.44 4.89 17.32
CA GLN A 189 -0.33 4.65 16.39
C GLN A 189 -0.78 4.47 14.93
N PHE A 190 -2.04 4.74 14.57
CA PHE A 190 -2.57 4.46 13.23
C PHE A 190 -2.75 5.73 12.37
N HIS A 191 -2.07 5.77 11.22
CA HIS A 191 -2.10 6.93 10.32
C HIS A 191 -2.44 6.61 8.86
N THR A 192 -2.65 5.35 8.49
CA THR A 192 -2.71 4.98 7.08
C THR A 192 -4.15 4.89 6.56
N MET A 193 -4.52 5.87 5.73
CA MET A 193 -5.63 5.81 4.80
C MET A 193 -5.12 5.33 3.43
N LEU A 194 -5.92 4.54 2.70
CA LEU A 194 -5.57 4.23 1.32
C LEU A 194 -5.68 5.49 0.48
N THR A 195 -4.52 6.02 0.14
CA THR A 195 -4.30 7.29 -0.56
C THR A 195 -3.31 7.12 -1.70
N HIS A 196 -2.56 6.03 -1.62
CA HIS A 196 -1.63 5.59 -2.63
C HIS A 196 -1.43 4.07 -2.50
N SER A 197 -1.03 3.44 -3.59
CA SER A 197 -0.32 2.17 -3.55
C SER A 197 1.12 2.41 -3.97
N THR A 198 2.08 1.88 -3.23
CA THR A 198 3.47 1.94 -3.68
C THR A 198 3.79 0.67 -4.42
N LEU A 199 4.25 0.89 -5.64
CA LEU A 199 4.42 -0.16 -6.62
C LEU A 199 5.87 -0.52 -6.82
N MET A 200 6.80 0.42 -6.60
CA MET A 200 8.22 0.21 -6.80
C MET A 200 9.02 0.68 -5.59
N ARG A 201 10.07 -0.08 -5.26
CA ARG A 201 11.17 0.33 -4.40
C ARG A 201 12.49 0.18 -5.13
N CYS A 202 13.38 1.13 -4.90
CA CYS A 202 14.75 1.13 -5.40
C CYS A 202 15.71 1.28 -4.22
N ARG A 203 16.77 0.48 -4.24
CA ARG A 203 17.82 0.39 -3.21
C ARG A 203 19.19 0.43 -3.89
N ASN A 204 20.25 0.47 -3.08
CA ASN A 204 21.65 0.55 -3.54
C ASN A 204 21.87 1.80 -4.41
N LEU A 205 21.53 2.96 -3.84
CA LEU A 205 21.76 4.26 -4.44
C LEU A 205 22.81 4.97 -3.62
N ASP A 206 23.81 5.54 -4.29
CA ASP A 206 24.79 6.42 -3.66
C ASP A 206 24.26 7.85 -3.61
N PHE A 207 24.47 8.51 -2.47
CA PHE A 207 24.06 9.91 -2.26
C PHE A 207 25.28 10.82 -2.16
N PRO A 208 25.22 12.04 -2.71
CA PRO A 208 24.09 12.61 -3.45
C PRO A 208 23.96 11.96 -4.84
N ILE A 209 22.72 11.84 -5.31
CA ILE A 209 22.45 11.34 -6.65
C ILE A 209 22.89 12.38 -7.68
N SER A 210 23.50 11.95 -8.79
CA SER A 210 23.95 12.88 -9.83
C SER A 210 22.78 13.71 -10.42
N ASN A 211 23.04 14.98 -10.74
CA ASN A 211 22.02 15.86 -11.31
C ASN A 211 21.39 15.28 -12.59
N ALA A 212 22.21 14.67 -13.45
CA ALA A 212 21.74 14.03 -14.68
C ALA A 212 20.75 12.87 -14.39
N ALA A 213 21.04 12.05 -13.37
CA ALA A 213 20.13 10.98 -12.96
C ALA A 213 18.83 11.54 -12.36
N ILE A 214 18.92 12.59 -11.54
CA ILE A 214 17.74 13.25 -10.96
C ILE A 214 16.85 13.84 -12.05
N GLU A 215 17.43 14.57 -13.02
CA GLU A 215 16.69 15.17 -14.13
C GLU A 215 16.05 14.10 -15.01
N SER A 216 16.78 13.04 -15.36
CA SER A 216 16.26 11.90 -16.12
C SER A 216 15.05 11.29 -15.40
N PHE A 217 15.19 10.95 -14.12
CA PHE A 217 14.11 10.37 -13.32
C PHE A 217 12.92 11.30 -13.16
N LYS A 218 13.16 12.59 -12.88
CA LYS A 218 12.12 13.62 -12.74
C LYS A 218 11.32 13.77 -14.04
N ASN A 219 12.00 13.84 -15.19
CA ASN A 219 11.35 13.97 -16.49
C ASN A 219 10.43 12.77 -16.79
N VAL A 220 10.85 11.55 -16.42
CA VAL A 220 9.98 10.38 -16.52
C VAL A 220 8.79 10.50 -15.55
N LEU A 221 9.03 10.84 -14.28
CA LEU A 221 7.98 10.94 -13.27
C LEU A 221 6.91 12.00 -13.63
N ASP A 222 7.34 13.16 -14.13
CA ASP A 222 6.46 14.27 -14.48
C ASP A 222 5.53 13.94 -15.65
N ARG A 223 5.96 13.10 -16.62
CA ARG A 223 5.08 12.58 -17.69
C ARG A 223 3.88 11.81 -17.14
N TYR A 224 4.04 11.14 -16.00
CA TYR A 224 2.98 10.34 -15.39
C TYR A 224 2.30 11.02 -14.21
N ASN A 225 2.67 12.25 -13.81
CA ASN A 225 2.14 12.89 -12.61
C ASN A 225 0.62 13.12 -12.66
N LYS A 226 0.07 13.36 -13.85
CA LYS A 226 -1.39 13.55 -14.08
C LYS A 226 -2.01 12.44 -14.91
N HIS A 227 -1.29 11.35 -15.15
CA HIS A 227 -1.78 10.26 -15.98
C HIS A 227 -2.85 9.44 -15.26
N ILE A 228 -3.94 9.11 -15.95
CA ILE A 228 -4.98 8.20 -15.45
C ILE A 228 -4.64 6.80 -15.96
N PHE A 229 -4.24 5.92 -15.04
CA PHE A 229 -3.90 4.54 -15.39
C PHE A 229 -5.16 3.68 -15.55
N GLY A 230 -6.22 3.98 -14.80
CA GLY A 230 -7.49 3.27 -14.92
C GLY A 230 -8.41 3.51 -13.73
N GLU A 231 -9.57 2.86 -13.79
CA GLU A 231 -10.53 2.80 -12.69
C GLU A 231 -10.85 1.34 -12.33
N ILE A 232 -11.17 1.13 -11.06
CA ILE A 232 -11.74 -0.11 -10.54
C ILE A 232 -13.14 0.22 -10.07
N ALA A 233 -14.14 -0.50 -10.60
CA ALA A 233 -15.54 -0.39 -10.25
C ALA A 233 -16.08 -1.76 -9.82
N ASP A 234 -17.35 -1.80 -9.41
CA ASP A 234 -18.08 -3.03 -9.09
C ASP A 234 -17.36 -3.90 -8.05
N LEU A 235 -16.85 -3.25 -7.01
CA LEU A 235 -16.08 -3.89 -5.95
C LEU A 235 -16.88 -5.05 -5.31
N GLN A 236 -16.22 -6.18 -5.15
CA GLN A 236 -16.79 -7.40 -4.58
C GLN A 236 -16.01 -7.81 -3.33
N LEU A 237 -16.60 -8.71 -2.54
CA LEU A 237 -15.95 -9.22 -1.32
C LEU A 237 -14.63 -9.94 -1.63
N ASP A 238 -14.52 -10.57 -2.80
CA ASP A 238 -13.31 -11.23 -3.31
C ASP A 238 -12.15 -10.28 -3.60
N ASP A 239 -12.42 -8.98 -3.73
CA ASP A 239 -11.36 -7.97 -3.90
C ASP A 239 -10.67 -7.63 -2.57
N PHE A 240 -11.11 -8.26 -1.46
CA PHE A 240 -10.60 -8.02 -0.12
C PHE A 240 -10.10 -9.30 0.54
N PHE A 241 -8.93 -9.22 1.16
CA PHE A 241 -8.37 -10.32 1.94
C PHE A 241 -7.62 -9.81 3.17
N ILE A 242 -7.53 -10.62 4.21
CA ILE A 242 -6.66 -10.34 5.35
C ILE A 242 -5.33 -11.00 5.09
N ARG A 243 -4.24 -10.26 5.29
CA ARG A 243 -2.88 -10.79 5.18
C ARG A 243 -2.10 -10.47 6.43
N ASN A 244 -1.40 -11.45 6.97
CA ASN A 244 -0.23 -11.21 7.81
C ASN A 244 1.03 -11.48 7.00
N GLY A 245 1.75 -10.40 6.70
CA GLY A 245 2.93 -10.47 5.84
C GLY A 245 3.91 -9.37 6.17
N LYS A 246 4.99 -9.26 5.38
CA LYS A 246 6.01 -8.25 5.66
C LYS A 246 5.54 -6.83 5.37
N SER A 247 6.15 -5.84 6.03
CA SER A 247 5.77 -4.42 5.95
C SER A 247 5.49 -4.00 4.51
N ASP A 248 4.21 -3.79 4.23
CA ASP A 248 3.49 -3.27 3.06
C ASP A 248 4.01 -3.50 1.63
N LYS A 249 5.24 -3.98 1.37
CA LYS A 249 5.89 -3.88 0.05
C LYS A 249 7.06 -4.85 -0.14
N LEU A 250 7.36 -5.69 0.84
CA LEU A 250 8.37 -6.72 0.70
C LEU A 250 7.62 -8.02 0.41
N LEU A 251 7.37 -8.27 -0.88
CA LEU A 251 6.99 -9.60 -1.33
C LEU A 251 8.06 -10.55 -0.81
N VAL A 252 7.70 -11.38 0.17
CA VAL A 252 8.43 -12.64 0.34
C VAL A 252 7.95 -13.45 -0.82
N THR A 253 8.87 -13.85 -1.68
CA THR A 253 8.56 -14.88 -2.62
C THR A 253 9.25 -16.17 -2.21
N ASP A 254 8.63 -17.30 -2.52
CA ASP A 254 9.33 -18.57 -2.48
C ASP A 254 10.37 -18.61 -3.61
N GLU A 255 11.05 -19.73 -3.71
CA GLU A 255 12.01 -20.02 -4.79
C GLU A 255 11.39 -19.98 -6.21
N HIS A 256 10.06 -19.89 -6.31
CA HIS A 256 9.29 -19.78 -7.56
C HIS A 256 8.70 -18.39 -7.80
N ASN A 257 9.17 -17.37 -7.06
CA ASN A 257 8.64 -16.01 -7.13
C ASN A 257 7.15 -15.88 -6.71
N GLN A 258 6.59 -16.85 -5.97
CA GLN A 258 5.21 -16.80 -5.49
C GLN A 258 5.12 -16.13 -4.11
N PRO A 259 4.14 -15.25 -3.85
CA PRO A 259 3.98 -14.61 -2.54
C PRO A 259 3.91 -15.62 -1.38
N VAL A 260 4.73 -15.43 -0.35
CA VAL A 260 4.76 -16.22 0.89
C VAL A 260 4.22 -15.39 2.04
N GLY A 261 3.15 -15.87 2.65
CA GLY A 261 2.46 -15.23 3.77
C GLY A 261 1.18 -15.98 4.13
N CYS A 262 0.62 -15.72 5.30
CA CYS A 262 -0.71 -16.23 5.63
C CYS A 262 -1.73 -15.21 5.12
N GLU A 263 -2.56 -15.62 4.16
CA GLU A 263 -3.63 -14.83 3.56
C GLU A 263 -4.97 -15.57 3.75
N VAL A 264 -6.01 -14.85 4.12
CA VAL A 264 -7.38 -15.37 4.24
C VAL A 264 -8.33 -14.48 3.48
N CYS A 265 -9.01 -15.04 2.47
CA CYS A 265 -10.02 -14.32 1.69
C CYS A 265 -11.24 -14.00 2.55
N LEU A 266 -11.83 -12.82 2.35
CA LEU A 266 -13.08 -12.49 3.05
C LEU A 266 -14.26 -13.33 2.57
N ASN A 267 -14.18 -13.98 1.41
CA ASN A 267 -15.29 -14.76 0.83
C ASN A 267 -15.23 -16.27 1.14
N ASN A 268 -14.20 -16.77 1.83
CA ASN A 268 -14.16 -18.19 2.20
C ASN A 268 -15.27 -18.50 3.22
N GLU A 269 -16.40 -19.03 2.77
CA GLU A 269 -17.38 -19.66 3.65
C GLU A 269 -16.67 -20.78 4.41
N TYR A 270 -16.61 -20.69 5.74
CA TYR A 270 -16.36 -21.88 6.53
C TYR A 270 -17.68 -22.65 6.60
N PRO A 271 -17.65 -23.98 6.50
CA PRO A 271 -18.81 -24.79 6.83
C PRO A 271 -19.22 -24.39 8.24
N GLU A 272 -20.51 -24.09 8.43
CA GLU A 272 -21.08 -23.93 9.76
C GLU A 272 -20.54 -25.05 10.64
N SER A 273 -19.91 -24.68 11.74
CA SER A 273 -19.56 -25.64 12.79
C SER A 273 -20.83 -26.43 13.07
N GLN A 274 -20.82 -27.71 12.73
CA GLN A 274 -21.85 -28.64 13.16
C GLN A 274 -21.78 -28.66 14.70
N GLU A 275 -22.63 -27.84 15.33
CA GLU A 275 -23.07 -28.05 16.71
C GLU A 275 -23.95 -29.30 16.80
#